data_AF-A0A8B9MT77-F1
#
_entry.id   AF-A0A8B9MT77-F1
#
_cell.length_a   1.000
_cell.length_b   1.000
_cell.length_c   1.000
_cell.angle_alpha   90.00
_cell.angle_beta   90.00
_cell.angle_gamma   90.00
#
_symmetry.space_group_name_H-M   'P 1'
#
loop_
_entity.id
_entity.type
_entity.pdbx_description
1 polymer ?
#
loop_
_entity_poly.entity_id
_entity_poly.type
_entity_poly.pdbx_seq_one_letter_code
_entity_poly.pdbx_strand_id
1 'polypeptide(L)'
;MTHPPYTMTDVSSSPVMTQSNQTCSSHNITFKNSLYATTYTIIFIPGLLANSAALWVLCRFISKKNKAVIFMINLAVADLAHVLALPLRIYYYINSTWPFGRFLCLLCFYLKYLNMYASICFLTCISIQRYFFLYQPFKAKDWKRRYDVAISTAVWLFVGVACLPFPIMRSYGLAKNTNTCFADLQVRQIDSKVATVLMTGTAELFGFIGPLIIILFCTWKTKDSLRGFQIPLQNSSERQKALRMVSMCAIVFCVCFAPYHINFFFYMLVKENVITDCFLSTITLYTQPFCLSLASLDCCLDPILYFFMTSEFQDQISRHSSMVIRSRLMSKESASSIKE
;
A
#
# COMPACT_ATOMS: atom_id res chain seq x y z
N MET A 1 9.39 76.02 33.42
CA MET A 1 9.93 76.18 32.06
C MET A 1 11.44 76.18 32.24
N THR A 2 12.26 75.25 31.80
CA THR A 2 12.26 74.32 30.65
C THR A 2 13.37 73.28 30.90
N HIS A 3 13.29 72.13 30.21
CA HIS A 3 14.16 70.95 30.35
C HIS A 3 15.68 71.19 30.23
N PRO A 4 16.51 70.32 30.86
CA PRO A 4 17.94 70.18 30.64
C PRO A 4 18.26 69.22 29.45
N PRO A 5 19.55 69.09 29.05
CA PRO A 5 19.93 68.67 27.70
C PRO A 5 20.12 67.16 27.52
N TYR A 6 20.05 66.74 26.26
CA TYR A 6 20.40 65.42 25.78
C TYR A 6 21.87 65.05 26.08
N THR A 7 22.10 63.82 26.53
CA THR A 7 23.35 63.09 26.28
C THR A 7 23.02 61.60 26.22
N MET A 8 23.22 61.02 25.04
CA MET A 8 23.20 59.57 24.79
C MET A 8 24.57 59.00 25.12
N THR A 9 24.63 57.83 25.79
CA THR A 9 25.48 56.70 25.38
C THR A 9 25.11 55.39 26.12
N ASP A 10 24.65 54.43 25.31
CA ASP A 10 24.83 52.97 25.35
C ASP A 10 24.87 52.20 26.68
N VAL A 11 23.81 51.41 26.89
CA VAL A 11 23.91 50.07 27.50
C VAL A 11 23.29 49.07 26.53
N SER A 12 24.12 48.13 26.09
CA SER A 12 23.75 47.03 25.21
C SER A 12 22.59 46.21 25.78
N SER A 13 21.47 46.20 25.06
CA SER A 13 20.38 45.27 25.30
C SER A 13 20.49 44.12 24.30
N SER A 14 21.00 42.99 24.77
CA SER A 14 20.83 41.70 24.09
C SER A 14 19.33 41.41 23.97
N PRO A 15 18.81 40.99 22.80
CA PRO A 15 17.41 40.65 22.68
C PRO A 15 17.17 39.35 23.44
N VAL A 16 16.43 39.46 24.55
CA VAL A 16 15.81 38.31 25.21
C VAL A 16 14.88 37.66 24.19
N MET A 17 15.30 36.55 23.60
CA MET A 17 14.42 35.69 22.82
C MET A 17 13.37 35.12 23.75
N THR A 18 12.21 35.77 23.80
CA THR A 18 10.98 35.18 24.32
C THR A 18 10.69 33.91 23.52
N GLN A 19 10.95 32.74 24.14
CA GLN A 19 10.43 31.47 23.68
C GLN A 19 8.91 31.57 23.64
N SER A 20 8.37 31.79 22.44
CA SER A 20 6.97 31.53 22.21
C SER A 20 6.75 30.04 22.37
N ASN A 21 5.87 29.63 23.28
CA ASN A 21 5.28 28.30 23.32
C ASN A 21 4.45 28.11 22.04
N GLN A 22 5.13 27.94 20.90
CA GLN A 22 4.50 27.56 19.65
C GLN A 22 4.17 26.09 19.73
N THR A 23 2.93 25.77 20.12
CA THR A 23 2.32 24.51 19.72
C THR A 23 2.38 24.45 18.20
N CYS A 24 3.22 23.55 17.65
CA CYS A 24 3.30 23.32 16.22
C CYS A 24 1.89 23.10 15.67
N SER A 25 1.49 23.95 14.71
CA SER A 25 0.13 24.06 14.19
C SER A 25 -0.54 22.69 14.01
N SER A 26 -1.60 22.46 14.78
CA SER A 26 -2.43 21.27 14.68
C SER A 26 -3.28 21.32 13.41
N HIS A 27 -3.10 20.32 12.57
CA HIS A 27 -3.67 20.18 11.22
C HIS A 27 -5.19 20.31 11.13
N ASN A 28 -5.63 20.81 9.96
CA ASN A 28 -7.02 20.98 9.55
C ASN A 28 -7.67 19.60 9.30
N ILE A 29 -8.33 19.02 10.31
CA ILE A 29 -8.98 17.69 10.29
C ILE A 29 -9.88 17.51 9.06
N THR A 30 -10.55 18.58 8.63
CA THR A 30 -11.42 18.63 7.45
C THR A 30 -10.70 18.21 6.17
N PHE A 31 -9.45 18.65 5.98
CA PHE A 31 -8.65 18.30 4.81
C PHE A 31 -8.33 16.80 4.76
N LYS A 32 -7.85 16.25 5.89
CA LYS A 32 -7.53 14.82 6.04
C LYS A 32 -8.74 13.94 5.72
N ASN A 33 -9.90 14.27 6.29
CA ASN A 33 -11.13 13.53 6.09
C ASN A 33 -11.60 13.59 4.63
N SER A 34 -11.59 14.79 4.03
CA SER A 34 -11.96 14.99 2.62
C SER A 34 -11.07 14.18 1.67
N LEU A 35 -9.75 14.19 1.89
CA LEU A 35 -8.79 13.41 1.10
C LEU A 35 -9.09 11.91 1.19
N TYR A 36 -9.24 11.36 2.40
CA TYR A 36 -9.53 9.93 2.56
C TYR A 36 -10.87 9.53 1.94
N ALA A 37 -11.93 10.32 2.18
CA ALA A 37 -13.25 10.04 1.60
C ALA A 37 -13.18 10.03 0.06
N THR A 38 -12.52 11.02 -0.54
CA THR A 38 -12.38 11.15 -1.99
C THR A 38 -11.56 9.99 -2.55
N THR A 39 -10.37 9.74 -2.02
CA THR A 39 -9.49 8.68 -2.52
C THR A 39 -10.12 7.30 -2.37
N TYR A 40 -10.72 6.98 -1.22
CA TYR A 40 -11.32 5.67 -0.99
C TYR A 40 -12.57 5.44 -1.86
N THR A 41 -13.34 6.49 -2.15
CA THR A 41 -14.45 6.41 -3.11
C THR A 41 -13.96 6.09 -4.53
N ILE A 42 -12.88 6.75 -4.96
CA ILE A 42 -12.26 6.52 -6.28
C ILE A 42 -11.69 5.09 -6.38
N ILE A 43 -11.14 4.55 -5.30
CA ILE A 43 -10.52 3.23 -5.26
C ILE A 43 -11.56 2.11 -5.18
N PHE A 44 -12.65 2.32 -4.45
CA PHE A 44 -13.60 1.26 -4.11
C PHE A 44 -14.17 0.54 -5.33
N ILE A 45 -14.75 1.26 -6.29
CA ILE A 45 -15.41 0.65 -7.44
C ILE A 45 -14.40 -0.04 -8.39
N PRO A 46 -13.32 0.64 -8.84
CA PRO A 46 -12.33 -0.01 -9.71
C PRO A 46 -11.64 -1.19 -9.02
N GLY A 47 -11.24 -1.03 -7.75
CA GLY A 47 -10.60 -2.08 -6.97
C GLY A 47 -11.48 -3.32 -6.82
N LEU A 48 -12.79 -3.13 -6.55
CA LEU A 48 -13.72 -4.24 -6.39
C LEU A 48 -13.92 -4.99 -7.71
N LEU A 49 -14.19 -4.26 -8.79
CA LEU A 49 -14.45 -4.85 -10.10
C LEU A 49 -13.20 -5.53 -10.67
N ALA A 50 -12.06 -4.85 -10.63
CA ALA A 50 -10.81 -5.35 -11.20
C ALA A 50 -10.30 -6.58 -10.44
N ASN A 51 -10.29 -6.57 -9.10
CA ASN A 51 -9.83 -7.73 -8.33
C ASN A 51 -10.82 -8.90 -8.35
N SER A 52 -12.13 -8.64 -8.42
CA SER A 52 -13.13 -9.72 -8.57
C SER A 52 -12.98 -10.40 -9.93
N ALA A 53 -12.85 -9.62 -11.00
CA ALA A 53 -12.58 -10.14 -12.34
C ALA A 53 -11.23 -10.88 -12.39
N ALA A 54 -10.19 -10.32 -11.77
CA ALA A 54 -8.87 -10.95 -11.70
C ALA A 54 -8.93 -12.30 -11.01
N LEU A 55 -9.56 -12.37 -9.82
CA LEU A 55 -9.71 -13.59 -9.06
C LEU A 55 -10.50 -14.65 -9.84
N TRP A 56 -11.58 -14.25 -10.51
CA TRP A 56 -12.36 -15.16 -11.37
C TRP A 56 -11.50 -15.72 -12.51
N VAL A 57 -10.75 -14.87 -13.23
CA VAL A 57 -9.90 -15.32 -14.34
C VAL A 57 -8.76 -16.23 -13.86
N LEU A 58 -8.09 -15.85 -12.77
CA LEU A 58 -6.99 -16.59 -12.16
C LEU A 58 -7.42 -17.98 -11.67
N CYS A 59 -8.60 -18.08 -11.07
CA CYS A 59 -9.12 -19.34 -10.56
C CYS A 59 -9.67 -20.24 -11.67
N ARG A 60 -10.32 -19.67 -12.69
CA ARG A 60 -11.09 -20.45 -13.68
C ARG A 60 -10.35 -20.75 -14.97
N PHE A 61 -9.58 -19.80 -15.50
CA PHE A 61 -9.02 -19.88 -16.86
C PHE A 61 -7.50 -20.00 -16.87
N ILE A 62 -6.81 -19.46 -15.86
CA ILE A 62 -5.36 -19.54 -15.85
C ILE A 62 -4.96 -20.96 -15.43
N SER A 63 -4.28 -21.64 -16.35
CA SER A 63 -3.84 -23.02 -16.18
C SER A 63 -2.98 -23.17 -14.93
N LYS A 64 -3.08 -24.33 -14.26
CA LYS A 64 -2.19 -24.76 -13.16
C LYS A 64 -0.69 -24.74 -13.54
N LYS A 65 -0.37 -24.53 -14.83
CA LYS A 65 0.99 -24.41 -15.36
C LYS A 65 1.68 -23.07 -15.08
N ASN A 66 0.95 -21.98 -14.83
CA ASN A 66 1.61 -20.71 -14.51
C ASN A 66 1.99 -20.67 -13.01
N LYS A 67 3.29 -20.59 -12.76
CA LYS A 67 3.88 -20.84 -11.44
C LYS A 67 3.68 -19.69 -10.44
N ALA A 68 3.35 -18.47 -10.88
CA ALA A 68 3.05 -17.36 -9.96
C ALA A 68 1.56 -17.20 -9.65
N VAL A 69 0.68 -18.06 -10.18
CA VAL A 69 -0.78 -17.89 -10.07
C VAL A 69 -1.26 -17.91 -8.64
N ILE A 70 -0.64 -18.72 -7.78
CA ILE A 70 -1.02 -18.79 -6.37
C ILE A 70 -0.73 -17.48 -5.66
N PHE A 71 0.43 -16.88 -5.87
CA PHE A 71 0.75 -15.57 -5.29
C PHE A 71 -0.20 -14.47 -5.81
N MET A 72 -0.51 -14.47 -7.11
CA MET A 72 -1.48 -13.54 -7.70
C MET A 72 -2.90 -13.70 -7.14
N ILE A 73 -3.36 -14.94 -6.90
CA ILE A 73 -4.66 -15.20 -6.25
C ILE A 73 -4.67 -14.64 -4.83
N ASN A 74 -3.61 -14.89 -4.05
CA ASN A 74 -3.56 -14.39 -2.67
C ASN A 74 -3.51 -12.87 -2.60
N LEU A 75 -2.82 -12.23 -3.54
CA LEU A 75 -2.77 -10.77 -3.68
C LEU A 75 -4.19 -10.21 -3.96
N ALA A 76 -4.90 -10.76 -4.95
CA ALA A 76 -6.29 -10.38 -5.24
C ALA A 76 -7.24 -10.61 -4.05
N VAL A 77 -7.03 -11.67 -3.26
CA VAL A 77 -7.82 -11.91 -2.03
C VAL A 77 -7.53 -10.85 -0.95
N ALA A 78 -6.26 -10.48 -0.75
CA ALA A 78 -5.89 -9.43 0.18
C ALA A 78 -6.48 -8.07 -0.23
N ASP A 79 -6.43 -7.75 -1.52
CA ASP A 79 -7.01 -6.53 -2.10
C ASP A 79 -8.52 -6.47 -1.92
N LEU A 80 -9.24 -7.55 -2.24
CA LEU A 80 -10.68 -7.62 -2.05
C LEU A 80 -11.06 -7.43 -0.58
N ALA A 81 -10.34 -8.06 0.35
CA ALA A 81 -10.59 -7.88 1.77
C ALA A 81 -10.42 -6.41 2.22
N HIS A 82 -9.41 -5.71 1.69
CA HIS A 82 -9.23 -4.28 1.95
C HIS A 82 -10.34 -3.43 1.33
N VAL A 83 -10.65 -3.65 0.04
CA VAL A 83 -11.65 -2.90 -0.72
C VAL A 83 -13.04 -3.04 -0.10
N LEU A 84 -13.42 -4.24 0.36
CA LEU A 84 -14.69 -4.48 1.05
C LEU A 84 -14.81 -3.72 2.38
N ALA A 85 -13.68 -3.34 3.01
CA ALA A 85 -13.67 -2.52 4.21
C ALA A 85 -13.76 -1.01 3.93
N LEU A 86 -13.55 -0.56 2.68
CA LEU A 86 -13.55 0.87 2.32
C LEU A 86 -14.90 1.57 2.54
N PRO A 87 -16.07 1.00 2.23
CA PRO A 87 -17.37 1.69 2.42
C PRO A 87 -17.59 2.18 3.85
N LEU A 88 -17.22 1.36 4.85
CA LEU A 88 -17.32 1.73 6.25
C LEU A 88 -16.39 2.90 6.61
N ARG A 89 -15.18 2.91 6.02
CA ARG A 89 -14.20 4.00 6.19
C ARG A 89 -14.67 5.28 5.50
N ILE A 90 -15.22 5.18 4.29
CA ILE A 90 -15.80 6.31 3.56
C ILE A 90 -16.92 6.95 4.38
N TYR A 91 -17.85 6.14 4.92
CA TYR A 91 -18.91 6.64 5.80
C TYR A 91 -18.33 7.45 6.97
N TYR A 92 -17.29 6.92 7.62
CA TYR A 92 -16.64 7.60 8.74
C TYR A 92 -16.03 8.95 8.33
N TYR A 93 -15.29 9.01 7.22
CA TYR A 93 -14.61 10.24 6.82
C TYR A 93 -15.57 11.32 6.31
N ILE A 94 -16.77 10.95 5.84
CA ILE A 94 -17.83 11.90 5.49
C ILE A 94 -18.57 12.39 6.73
N ASN A 95 -19.02 11.47 7.59
CA ASN A 95 -19.94 11.79 8.70
C ASN A 95 -19.24 12.06 10.03
N SER A 96 -17.93 11.85 10.11
CA SER A 96 -17.11 11.96 11.33
C SER A 96 -17.63 11.15 12.53
N THR A 97 -18.47 10.14 12.28
CA THR A 97 -19.11 9.28 13.29
C THR A 97 -18.97 7.80 12.91
N TRP A 98 -18.91 6.92 13.92
CA TRP A 98 -18.78 5.47 13.74
C TRP A 98 -19.90 4.69 14.46
N PRO A 99 -21.00 4.36 13.76
CA PRO A 99 -22.13 3.61 14.35
C PRO A 99 -21.96 2.09 14.30
N PHE A 100 -20.95 1.56 13.61
CA PHE A 100 -20.82 0.11 13.30
C PHE A 100 -20.20 -0.74 14.42
N GLY A 101 -19.97 -0.14 15.60
CA GLY A 101 -19.42 -0.84 16.76
C GLY A 101 -17.91 -1.11 16.71
N ARG A 102 -17.35 -1.51 17.86
CA ARG A 102 -15.90 -1.65 18.07
C ARG A 102 -15.26 -2.73 17.20
N PHE A 103 -15.92 -3.88 17.02
CA PHE A 103 -15.37 -4.99 16.25
C PHE A 103 -15.06 -4.58 14.81
N LEU A 104 -16.02 -3.98 14.11
CA LEU A 104 -15.83 -3.51 12.73
C LEU A 104 -14.77 -2.41 12.64
N CYS A 105 -14.65 -1.53 13.65
CA CYS A 105 -13.60 -0.52 13.69
C CYS A 105 -12.21 -1.16 13.69
N LEU A 106 -12.00 -2.14 14.57
CA LEU A 106 -10.73 -2.87 14.69
C LEU A 106 -10.46 -3.73 13.47
N LEU A 107 -11.50 -4.36 12.90
CA LEU A 107 -11.39 -5.17 11.68
C LEU A 107 -10.99 -4.31 10.47
N CYS A 108 -11.66 -3.19 10.21
CA CYS A 108 -11.31 -2.29 9.11
C CYS A 108 -9.87 -1.75 9.25
N PHE A 109 -9.44 -1.48 10.48
CA PHE A 109 -8.07 -1.08 10.76
C PHE A 109 -7.08 -2.22 10.47
N TYR A 110 -7.36 -3.42 10.99
CA TYR A 110 -6.54 -4.62 10.76
C TYR A 110 -6.41 -4.96 9.28
N LEU A 111 -7.52 -4.98 8.54
CA LEU A 111 -7.54 -5.32 7.11
C LEU A 111 -6.69 -4.37 6.26
N LYS A 112 -6.58 -3.08 6.64
CA LYS A 112 -5.70 -2.14 5.93
C LYS A 112 -4.22 -2.56 6.02
N TYR A 113 -3.75 -2.89 7.22
CA TYR A 113 -2.36 -3.29 7.43
C TYR A 113 -2.09 -4.71 6.94
N LEU A 114 -3.04 -5.61 7.14
CA LEU A 114 -2.96 -6.98 6.61
C LEU A 114 -2.79 -6.98 5.09
N ASN A 115 -3.59 -6.20 4.37
CA ASN A 115 -3.43 -6.03 2.92
C ASN A 115 -2.06 -5.45 2.58
N MET A 116 -1.65 -4.34 3.18
CA MET A 116 -0.35 -3.71 2.89
C MET A 116 0.83 -4.68 3.04
N TYR A 117 0.92 -5.38 4.17
CA TYR A 117 2.04 -6.32 4.40
C TYR A 117 1.90 -7.62 3.58
N ALA A 118 0.68 -8.12 3.36
CA ALA A 118 0.46 -9.24 2.45
C ALA A 118 0.91 -8.90 1.03
N SER A 119 0.54 -7.71 0.52
CA SER A 119 0.92 -7.22 -0.80
C SER A 119 2.44 -7.11 -0.94
N ILE A 120 3.12 -6.49 0.05
CA ILE A 120 4.59 -6.44 0.10
C ILE A 120 5.22 -7.84 0.03
N CYS A 121 4.76 -8.78 0.87
CA CYS A 121 5.29 -10.13 0.89
C CYS A 121 5.04 -10.87 -0.44
N PHE A 122 3.84 -10.78 -1.02
CA PHE A 122 3.51 -11.47 -2.26
C PHE A 122 4.24 -10.88 -3.47
N LEU A 123 4.39 -9.55 -3.57
CA LEU A 123 5.22 -8.91 -4.61
C LEU A 123 6.69 -9.34 -4.48
N THR A 124 7.19 -9.48 -3.26
CA THR A 124 8.53 -10.01 -2.99
C THR A 124 8.65 -11.47 -3.41
N CYS A 125 7.70 -12.32 -3.05
CA CYS A 125 7.66 -13.73 -3.47
C CYS A 125 7.63 -13.88 -4.99
N ILE A 126 6.80 -13.09 -5.68
CA ILE A 126 6.74 -13.05 -7.15
C ILE A 126 8.10 -12.65 -7.72
N SER A 127 8.74 -11.62 -7.17
CA SER A 127 10.05 -11.15 -7.62
C SER A 127 11.15 -12.20 -7.46
N ILE A 128 11.23 -12.84 -6.28
CA ILE A 128 12.16 -13.94 -5.99
C ILE A 128 11.90 -15.11 -6.93
N GLN A 129 10.64 -15.52 -7.09
CA GLN A 129 10.28 -16.68 -7.90
C GLN A 129 10.68 -16.47 -9.37
N ARG A 130 10.43 -15.29 -9.92
CA ARG A 130 10.78 -14.95 -11.31
C ARG A 130 12.29 -14.88 -11.51
N TYR A 131 13.00 -14.26 -10.57
CA TYR A 131 14.46 -14.30 -10.54
C TYR A 131 14.98 -15.76 -10.47
N PHE A 132 14.49 -16.57 -9.54
CA PHE A 132 14.96 -17.94 -9.34
C PHE A 132 14.74 -18.82 -10.57
N PHE A 133 13.56 -18.75 -11.20
CA PHE A 133 13.27 -19.55 -12.40
C PHE A 133 14.05 -19.10 -13.64
N LEU A 134 14.48 -17.84 -13.69
CA LEU A 134 15.35 -17.33 -14.75
C LEU A 134 16.74 -17.97 -14.70
N TYR A 135 17.30 -18.12 -13.50
CA TYR A 135 18.66 -18.62 -13.29
C TYR A 135 18.73 -20.15 -13.10
N GLN A 136 17.65 -20.79 -12.64
CA GLN A 136 17.59 -22.24 -12.41
C GLN A 136 16.39 -22.89 -13.13
N PRO A 137 16.41 -22.95 -14.49
CA PRO A 137 15.28 -23.43 -15.28
C PRO A 137 14.94 -24.91 -15.02
N PHE A 138 15.92 -25.76 -14.72
CA PHE A 138 15.69 -27.17 -14.38
C PHE A 138 14.90 -27.31 -13.07
N LYS A 139 15.31 -26.61 -12.00
CA LYS A 139 14.54 -26.57 -10.75
C LYS A 139 13.19 -25.90 -10.92
N ALA A 140 13.07 -24.93 -11.82
CA ALA A 140 11.79 -24.38 -12.18
C ALA A 140 10.87 -25.48 -12.72
N LYS A 141 11.34 -26.34 -13.63
CA LYS A 141 10.54 -27.43 -14.22
C LYS A 141 9.98 -28.37 -13.14
N ASP A 142 10.77 -28.68 -12.13
CA ASP A 142 10.38 -29.57 -11.02
C ASP A 142 9.60 -28.86 -9.90
N TRP A 143 9.38 -27.54 -10.03
CA TRP A 143 8.67 -26.76 -9.03
C TRP A 143 7.19 -27.16 -8.97
N LYS A 144 6.77 -27.62 -7.80
CA LYS A 144 5.40 -28.09 -7.54
C LYS A 144 4.57 -26.98 -6.90
N ARG A 145 3.29 -26.89 -7.32
CA ARG A 145 2.29 -25.96 -6.76
C ARG A 145 2.18 -25.98 -5.23
N ARG A 146 2.46 -27.14 -4.60
CA ARG A 146 2.45 -27.27 -3.13
C ARG A 146 3.43 -26.31 -2.44
N TYR A 147 4.53 -25.95 -3.09
CA TYR A 147 5.51 -25.02 -2.54
C TYR A 147 4.94 -23.60 -2.51
N ASP A 148 4.27 -23.17 -3.58
CA ASP A 148 3.62 -21.85 -3.60
C ASP A 148 2.51 -21.77 -2.54
N VAL A 149 1.72 -22.84 -2.38
CA VAL A 149 0.68 -22.92 -1.34
C VAL A 149 1.29 -22.87 0.07
N ALA A 150 2.38 -23.61 0.31
CA ALA A 150 3.06 -23.61 1.60
C ALA A 150 3.65 -22.23 1.92
N ILE A 151 4.32 -21.59 0.95
CA ILE A 151 4.85 -20.23 1.08
C ILE A 151 3.72 -19.24 1.35
N SER A 152 2.62 -19.28 0.58
CA SER A 152 1.47 -18.41 0.82
C SER A 152 0.85 -18.60 2.19
N THR A 153 0.74 -19.85 2.67
CA THR A 153 0.22 -20.15 4.01
C THR A 153 1.13 -19.57 5.09
N ALA A 154 2.45 -19.73 4.93
CA ALA A 154 3.43 -19.15 5.84
C ALA A 154 3.37 -17.61 5.84
N VAL A 155 3.23 -16.98 4.67
CA VAL A 155 3.03 -15.53 4.55
C VAL A 155 1.79 -15.09 5.31
N TRP A 156 0.63 -15.71 5.08
CA TRP A 156 -0.61 -15.36 5.79
C TRP A 156 -0.52 -15.49 7.30
N LEU A 157 0.09 -16.58 7.79
CA LEU A 157 0.30 -16.77 9.23
C LEU A 157 1.24 -15.69 9.78
N PHE A 158 2.36 -15.43 9.09
CA PHE A 158 3.33 -14.43 9.50
C PHE A 158 2.73 -13.02 9.52
N VAL A 159 2.17 -12.53 8.40
CA VAL A 159 1.59 -11.19 8.33
C VAL A 159 0.35 -11.06 9.22
N GLY A 160 -0.45 -12.13 9.33
CA GLY A 160 -1.62 -12.16 10.20
C GLY A 160 -1.23 -11.93 11.65
N VAL A 161 -0.25 -12.69 12.16
CA VAL A 161 0.25 -12.53 13.54
C VAL A 161 0.96 -11.19 13.74
N ALA A 162 1.84 -10.81 12.80
CA ALA A 162 2.61 -9.56 12.89
C ALA A 162 1.72 -8.31 12.91
N CYS A 163 0.52 -8.37 12.31
CA CYS A 163 -0.42 -7.25 12.29
C CYS A 163 -1.34 -7.16 13.52
N LEU A 164 -1.41 -8.21 14.37
CA LEU A 164 -2.29 -8.22 15.57
C LEU A 164 -2.01 -7.11 16.59
N PRO A 165 -0.76 -6.66 16.83
CA PRO A 165 -0.49 -5.58 17.77
C PRO A 165 -1.16 -4.26 17.39
N PHE A 166 -1.34 -3.97 16.09
CA PHE A 166 -1.89 -2.70 15.62
C PHE A 166 -3.33 -2.45 16.14
N PRO A 167 -4.30 -3.36 15.96
CA PRO A 167 -5.62 -3.23 16.59
C PRO A 167 -5.59 -3.20 18.11
N ILE A 168 -4.72 -3.98 18.76
CA ILE A 168 -4.65 -4.07 20.23
C ILE A 168 -4.25 -2.71 20.82
N MET A 169 -3.20 -2.09 20.29
CA MET A 169 -2.75 -0.75 20.74
C MET A 169 -3.87 0.28 20.61
N ARG A 170 -4.66 0.20 19.54
CA ARG A 170 -5.80 1.08 19.28
C ARG A 170 -7.01 0.81 20.19
N SER A 171 -7.25 -0.46 20.51
CA SER A 171 -8.38 -0.93 21.31
C SER A 171 -8.44 -0.29 22.70
N TYR A 172 -7.29 0.04 23.29
CA TYR A 172 -7.19 0.73 24.58
C TYR A 172 -7.67 2.19 24.51
N GLY A 173 -7.41 2.90 23.41
CA GLY A 173 -7.86 4.29 23.22
C GLY A 173 -9.37 4.41 23.00
N LEU A 174 -9.98 3.40 22.36
CA LEU A 174 -11.43 3.34 22.11
C LEU A 174 -12.27 3.17 23.38
N ALA A 175 -11.67 2.81 24.52
CA ALA A 175 -12.40 2.63 25.78
C ALA A 175 -13.01 3.94 26.32
N LYS A 176 -12.53 5.11 25.87
CA LYS A 176 -12.96 6.43 26.35
C LYS A 176 -13.97 7.15 25.45
N ASN A 177 -14.16 6.72 24.19
CA ASN A 177 -15.06 7.39 23.26
C ASN A 177 -15.51 6.43 22.13
N THR A 178 -16.79 6.07 22.09
CA THR A 178 -17.32 5.04 21.16
C THR A 178 -17.70 5.58 19.78
N ASN A 179 -17.85 6.90 19.65
CA ASN A 179 -18.42 7.52 18.45
C ASN A 179 -17.38 7.84 17.37
N THR A 180 -16.08 7.72 17.68
CA THR A 180 -14.99 7.97 16.74
C THR A 180 -14.09 6.75 16.59
N CYS A 181 -13.91 6.26 15.36
CA CYS A 181 -13.01 5.14 15.08
C CYS A 181 -11.64 5.65 14.64
N PHE A 182 -11.54 6.36 13.51
CA PHE A 182 -10.26 6.80 12.91
C PHE A 182 -9.81 8.21 13.31
N ALA A 183 -10.41 8.79 14.35
CA ALA A 183 -9.94 10.03 14.96
C ALA A 183 -8.60 9.77 15.64
N ASP A 184 -7.78 10.82 15.67
CA ASP A 184 -6.35 10.83 15.90
C ASP A 184 -5.74 9.64 16.66
N LEU A 185 -4.70 9.09 16.03
CA LEU A 185 -3.75 8.13 16.59
C LEU A 185 -3.26 8.62 17.96
N GLN A 186 -4.01 8.25 19.01
CA GLN A 186 -3.46 7.97 20.33
C GLN A 186 -2.82 6.59 20.22
N VAL A 187 -1.65 6.55 19.57
CA VAL A 187 -0.73 5.43 19.80
C VAL A 187 -0.41 5.51 21.28
N ARG A 188 -0.58 4.40 22.00
CA ARG A 188 -0.14 4.32 23.39
C ARG A 188 1.33 4.72 23.42
N GLN A 189 1.65 5.79 24.13
CA GLN A 189 3.04 6.18 24.32
C GLN A 189 3.77 5.00 24.94
N ILE A 190 4.83 4.58 24.29
CA ILE A 190 5.70 3.55 24.83
C ILE A 190 6.54 4.26 25.89
N ASP A 191 6.56 3.72 27.11
CA ASP A 191 7.21 4.37 28.27
C ASP A 191 8.70 4.68 28.05
N SER A 192 9.33 4.10 27.03
CA SER A 192 10.71 4.37 26.60
C SER A 192 10.80 4.80 25.14
N LYS A 193 11.28 6.03 24.92
CA LYS A 193 11.62 6.57 23.59
C LYS A 193 12.63 5.70 22.85
N VAL A 194 13.59 5.10 23.57
CA VAL A 194 14.61 4.21 23.00
C VAL A 194 13.97 2.91 22.51
N ALA A 195 13.05 2.34 23.30
CA ALA A 195 12.32 1.14 22.89
C ALA A 195 11.46 1.41 21.66
N THR A 196 10.79 2.57 21.57
CA THR A 196 10.06 2.99 20.37
C THR A 196 10.93 3.00 19.13
N VAL A 197 12.08 3.68 19.20
CA VAL A 197 13.00 3.83 18.05
C VAL A 197 13.51 2.46 17.62
N LEU A 198 13.90 1.60 18.57
CA LEU A 198 14.40 0.26 18.26
C LEU A 198 13.31 -0.63 17.66
N MET A 199 12.11 -0.66 18.25
CA MET A 199 10.99 -1.47 17.75
C MET A 199 10.50 -0.99 16.39
N THR A 200 10.33 0.32 16.20
CA THR A 200 9.89 0.89 14.92
C THR A 200 10.96 0.71 13.85
N GLY A 201 12.22 0.99 14.19
CA GLY A 201 13.36 0.81 13.28
C GLY A 201 13.54 -0.65 12.84
N THR A 202 13.42 -1.59 13.77
CA THR A 202 13.49 -3.03 13.43
C THR A 202 12.28 -3.47 12.60
N ALA A 203 11.07 -3.03 12.93
CA ALA A 203 9.87 -3.32 12.15
C ALA A 203 9.97 -2.78 10.71
N GLU A 204 10.45 -1.55 10.51
CA GLU A 204 10.64 -0.96 9.18
C GLU A 204 11.82 -1.60 8.41
N LEU A 205 12.88 -2.00 9.11
CA LEU A 205 14.01 -2.71 8.51
C LEU A 205 13.55 -4.02 7.87
N PHE A 206 12.80 -4.85 8.61
CA PHE A 206 12.34 -6.15 8.12
C PHE A 206 11.06 -6.06 7.28
N GLY A 207 10.16 -5.14 7.60
CA GLY A 207 8.86 -4.98 6.95
C GLY A 207 8.90 -4.19 5.65
N PHE A 208 9.91 -3.33 5.45
CA PHE A 208 10.04 -2.47 4.27
C PHE A 208 11.41 -2.56 3.60
N ILE A 209 12.49 -2.28 4.32
CA ILE A 209 13.84 -2.20 3.72
C ILE A 209 14.30 -3.55 3.16
N GLY A 210 14.09 -4.64 3.90
CA GLY A 210 14.39 -6.01 3.44
C GLY A 210 13.68 -6.36 2.13
N PRO A 211 12.33 -6.28 2.07
CA PRO A 211 11.57 -6.46 0.83
C PRO A 211 12.03 -5.56 -0.31
N LEU A 212 12.29 -4.27 -0.04
CA LEU A 212 12.78 -3.31 -1.04
C LEU A 212 14.11 -3.78 -1.66
N ILE A 213 15.08 -4.14 -0.82
CA ILE A 213 16.40 -4.63 -1.29
C ILE A 213 16.23 -5.88 -2.15
N ILE A 214 15.39 -6.83 -1.72
CA ILE A 214 15.14 -8.06 -2.46
C ILE A 214 14.52 -7.77 -3.83
N ILE A 215 13.47 -6.94 -3.89
CA ILE A 215 12.79 -6.61 -5.14
C ILE A 215 13.75 -5.86 -6.09
N LEU A 216 14.49 -4.87 -5.60
CA LEU A 216 15.46 -4.13 -6.41
C LEU A 216 16.59 -5.03 -6.91
N PHE A 217 17.12 -5.91 -6.05
CA PHE A 217 18.13 -6.89 -6.42
C PHE A 217 17.62 -7.84 -7.50
N CYS A 218 16.42 -8.41 -7.33
CA CYS A 218 15.79 -9.29 -8.32
C CYS A 218 15.57 -8.54 -9.65
N THR A 219 15.14 -7.28 -9.60
CA THR A 219 14.94 -6.43 -10.78
C THR A 219 16.26 -6.19 -11.52
N TRP A 220 17.29 -5.77 -10.78
CA TRP A 220 18.60 -5.48 -11.35
C TRP A 220 19.21 -6.72 -12.00
N LYS A 221 19.23 -7.86 -11.29
CA LYS A 221 19.76 -9.12 -11.82
C LYS A 221 18.96 -9.65 -13.01
N THR A 222 17.65 -9.45 -13.02
CA THR A 222 16.83 -9.83 -14.18
C THR A 222 17.17 -8.96 -15.39
N LYS A 223 17.34 -7.64 -15.19
CA LYS A 223 17.75 -6.70 -16.25
C LYS A 223 19.15 -6.99 -16.79
N ASP A 224 20.09 -7.31 -15.91
CA ASP A 224 21.47 -7.66 -16.27
C ASP A 224 21.51 -8.92 -17.15
N SER A 225 20.70 -9.93 -16.83
CA SER A 225 20.57 -11.16 -17.63
C SER A 225 20.11 -10.93 -19.08
N LEU A 226 19.50 -9.78 -19.40
CA LEU A 226 19.12 -9.40 -20.76
C LEU A 226 20.21 -8.64 -21.52
N ARG A 227 21.22 -8.10 -20.82
CA ARG A 227 22.33 -7.35 -21.42
C ARG A 227 23.51 -8.24 -21.84
N GLY A 228 23.59 -9.46 -21.34
CA GLY A 228 24.64 -10.43 -21.74
C GLY A 228 24.53 -10.80 -23.22
N PHE A 229 25.63 -10.70 -23.96
CA PHE A 229 25.71 -10.75 -25.44
C PHE A 229 25.45 -12.12 -26.11
N GLN A 230 25.12 -13.18 -25.35
CA GLN A 230 24.94 -14.55 -25.86
C GLN A 230 23.56 -15.10 -25.48
N ILE A 231 22.50 -14.61 -26.14
CA ILE A 231 21.12 -15.06 -25.86
C ILE A 231 20.57 -15.86 -27.05
N PRO A 232 20.30 -17.17 -26.88
CA PRO A 232 19.52 -17.94 -27.84
C PRO A 232 18.11 -17.33 -28.00
N LEU A 233 17.69 -17.08 -29.25
CA LEU A 233 16.42 -16.41 -29.60
C LEU A 233 15.20 -16.97 -28.84
N GLN A 234 15.19 -18.29 -28.59
CA GLN A 234 14.09 -19.05 -28.00
C GLN A 234 13.81 -18.70 -26.52
N ASN A 235 14.78 -18.19 -25.77
CA ASN A 235 14.61 -17.80 -24.37
C ASN A 235 14.30 -16.31 -24.17
N SER A 236 14.45 -15.48 -25.21
CA SER A 236 14.32 -14.01 -25.10
C SER A 236 12.94 -13.55 -24.62
N SER A 237 11.87 -14.18 -25.11
CA SER A 237 10.48 -13.84 -24.76
C SER A 237 10.16 -14.10 -23.29
N GLU A 238 10.54 -15.27 -22.75
CA GLU A 238 10.31 -15.63 -21.34
C GLU A 238 11.14 -14.75 -20.40
N ARG A 239 12.36 -14.38 -20.78
CA ARG A 239 13.17 -13.41 -20.02
C ARG A 239 12.55 -12.02 -20.02
N GLN A 240 12.06 -11.55 -21.16
CA GLN A 240 11.40 -10.25 -21.28
C GLN A 240 10.10 -10.21 -20.48
N LYS A 241 9.34 -11.31 -20.49
CA LYS A 241 8.17 -11.50 -19.62
C LYS A 241 8.60 -11.38 -18.17
N ALA A 242 9.56 -12.17 -17.70
CA ALA A 242 10.06 -12.11 -16.32
C ALA A 242 10.53 -10.71 -15.92
N LEU A 243 11.28 -9.99 -16.77
CA LEU A 243 11.70 -8.61 -16.52
C LEU A 243 10.49 -7.69 -16.34
N ARG A 244 9.50 -7.77 -17.23
CA ARG A 244 8.27 -6.99 -17.10
C ARG A 244 7.57 -7.28 -15.77
N MET A 245 7.48 -8.55 -15.36
CA MET A 245 6.84 -8.96 -14.10
C MET A 245 7.54 -8.33 -12.89
N VAL A 246 8.87 -8.51 -12.78
CA VAL A 246 9.65 -8.04 -11.63
C VAL A 246 9.73 -6.50 -11.62
N SER A 247 9.80 -5.87 -12.79
CA SER A 247 9.78 -4.40 -12.90
C SER A 247 8.45 -3.81 -12.44
N MET A 248 7.31 -4.43 -12.80
CA MET A 248 6.01 -4.00 -12.31
C MET A 248 5.88 -4.16 -10.79
N CYS A 249 6.38 -5.26 -10.23
CA CYS A 249 6.43 -5.43 -8.77
C CYS A 249 7.23 -4.29 -8.10
N ALA A 250 8.38 -3.93 -8.67
CA ALA A 250 9.20 -2.83 -8.17
C ALA A 250 8.50 -1.47 -8.29
N ILE A 251 7.82 -1.20 -9.40
CA ILE A 251 7.05 0.04 -9.59
C ILE A 251 5.93 0.15 -8.57
N VAL A 252 5.09 -0.88 -8.44
CA VAL A 252 3.99 -0.89 -7.45
C VAL A 252 4.55 -0.71 -6.05
N PHE A 253 5.62 -1.43 -5.70
CA PHE A 253 6.22 -1.31 -4.37
C PHE A 253 6.75 0.11 -4.09
N CYS A 254 7.52 0.68 -5.01
CA CYS A 254 8.12 2.01 -4.83
C CYS A 254 7.09 3.13 -4.88
N VAL A 255 6.02 2.99 -5.67
CA VAL A 255 4.98 4.02 -5.78
C VAL A 255 4.01 3.92 -4.60
N CYS A 256 3.51 2.73 -4.27
CA CYS A 256 2.47 2.57 -3.25
C CYS A 256 3.02 2.49 -1.83
N PHE A 257 4.09 1.74 -1.59
CA PHE A 257 4.50 1.41 -0.22
C PHE A 257 5.67 2.26 0.28
N ALA A 258 6.66 2.56 -0.56
CA ALA A 258 7.84 3.32 -0.11
C ALA A 258 7.52 4.71 0.50
N PRO A 259 6.62 5.53 -0.08
CA PRO A 259 6.29 6.83 0.50
C PRO A 259 5.64 6.70 1.88
N TYR A 260 4.80 5.66 2.06
CA TYR A 260 4.18 5.35 3.35
C TYR A 260 5.20 4.95 4.40
N HIS A 261 6.05 3.97 4.11
CA HIS A 261 7.00 3.45 5.10
C HIS A 261 8.06 4.47 5.49
N ILE A 262 8.56 5.25 4.52
CA ILE A 262 9.48 6.36 4.80
C ILE A 262 8.80 7.36 5.74
N ASN A 263 7.57 7.80 5.44
CA ASN A 263 6.87 8.76 6.30
C ASN A 263 6.45 8.15 7.65
N PHE A 264 6.09 6.87 7.68
CA PHE A 264 5.63 6.17 8.88
C PHE A 264 6.73 6.10 9.95
N PHE A 265 7.98 5.87 9.54
CA PHE A 265 9.11 5.91 10.45
C PHE A 265 9.20 7.26 11.17
N PHE A 266 9.20 8.37 10.43
CA PHE A 266 9.21 9.72 11.02
C PHE A 266 7.94 9.99 11.82
N TYR A 267 6.79 9.52 11.35
CA TYR A 267 5.50 9.73 11.99
C TYR A 267 5.48 9.15 13.40
N MET A 268 6.01 7.94 13.58
CA MET A 268 6.12 7.31 14.90
C MET A 268 7.10 8.07 15.81
N LEU A 269 8.22 8.57 15.28
CA LEU A 269 9.17 9.37 16.06
C LEU A 269 8.59 10.73 16.51
N VAL A 270 7.79 11.38 15.67
CA VAL A 270 7.07 12.61 16.01
C VAL A 270 6.00 12.33 17.05
N LYS A 271 5.21 11.25 16.90
CA LYS A 271 4.13 10.88 17.84
C LYS A 271 4.63 10.52 19.24
N GLU A 272 5.83 9.98 19.33
CA GLU A 272 6.46 9.56 20.59
C GLU A 272 7.38 10.66 21.17
N ASN A 273 7.27 11.89 20.65
CA ASN A 273 8.04 13.07 21.08
C ASN A 273 9.56 12.84 21.07
N VAL A 274 10.04 12.01 20.13
CA VAL A 274 11.48 11.81 19.86
C VAL A 274 11.99 12.93 18.96
N ILE A 275 11.24 13.23 17.89
CA ILE A 275 11.46 14.39 17.04
C ILE A 275 10.51 15.49 17.49
N THR A 276 11.07 16.61 17.94
CA THR A 276 10.32 17.81 18.36
C THR A 276 10.50 18.98 17.40
N ASP A 277 11.28 18.80 16.33
CA ASP A 277 11.44 19.82 15.30
C ASP A 277 10.09 20.12 14.62
N CYS A 278 9.75 21.40 14.57
CA CYS A 278 8.41 21.83 14.15
C CYS A 278 8.18 21.64 12.66
N PHE A 279 9.22 21.85 11.85
CA PHE A 279 9.15 21.69 10.40
C PHE A 279 8.93 20.22 10.02
N LEU A 280 9.76 19.32 10.56
CA LEU A 280 9.63 17.87 10.36
C LEU A 280 8.28 17.36 10.87
N SER A 281 7.88 17.76 12.08
CA SER A 281 6.59 17.37 12.64
C SER A 281 5.41 17.79 11.76
N THR A 282 5.44 19.03 11.27
CA THR A 282 4.37 19.58 10.40
C THR A 282 4.29 18.82 9.09
N ILE A 283 5.44 18.62 8.42
CA ILE A 283 5.50 17.90 7.14
C ILE A 283 5.03 16.47 7.30
N THR A 284 5.61 15.72 8.26
CA THR A 284 5.29 14.30 8.46
C THR A 284 3.81 14.07 8.77
N LEU A 285 3.20 14.95 9.59
CA LEU A 285 1.77 14.87 9.89
C LEU A 285 0.89 15.25 8.68
N TYR A 286 1.34 16.21 7.85
CA TYR A 286 0.62 16.66 6.66
C TYR A 286 0.64 15.64 5.52
N THR A 287 1.78 14.98 5.31
CA THR A 287 1.99 14.01 4.22
C THR A 287 1.41 12.64 4.55
N GLN A 288 1.26 12.30 5.83
CA GLN A 288 0.77 10.97 6.25
C GLN A 288 -0.55 10.55 5.57
N PRO A 289 -1.59 11.40 5.45
CA PRO A 289 -2.81 11.05 4.74
C PRO A 289 -2.59 10.72 3.27
N PHE A 290 -1.76 11.50 2.57
CA PHE A 290 -1.39 11.24 1.18
C PHE A 290 -0.66 9.92 1.02
N CYS A 291 0.34 9.66 1.86
CA CYS A 291 1.12 8.44 1.80
C CYS A 291 0.25 7.20 2.07
N LEU A 292 -0.67 7.26 3.03
CA LEU A 292 -1.59 6.15 3.32
C LEU A 292 -2.63 5.95 2.19
N SER A 293 -3.08 7.03 1.57
CA SER A 293 -3.94 6.98 0.38
C SER A 293 -3.21 6.34 -0.80
N LEU A 294 -1.95 6.68 -1.03
CA LEU A 294 -1.10 6.10 -2.06
C LEU A 294 -0.84 4.61 -1.83
N ALA A 295 -0.61 4.22 -0.57
CA ALA A 295 -0.52 2.81 -0.15
C ALA A 295 -1.85 2.05 -0.23
N SER A 296 -2.98 2.71 -0.54
CA SER A 296 -4.27 2.05 -0.79
C SER A 296 -4.55 1.92 -2.29
N LEU A 297 -3.78 2.60 -3.14
CA LEU A 297 -3.88 2.47 -4.60
C LEU A 297 -3.28 1.16 -5.13
N ASP A 298 -2.54 0.40 -4.29
CA ASP A 298 -1.94 -0.88 -4.68
C ASP A 298 -2.99 -1.84 -5.24
N CYS A 299 -4.15 -1.94 -4.59
CA CYS A 299 -5.25 -2.78 -5.04
C CYS A 299 -5.79 -2.42 -6.44
N CYS A 300 -5.57 -1.20 -6.93
CA CYS A 300 -5.93 -0.81 -8.30
C CYS A 300 -4.81 -1.10 -9.31
N LEU A 301 -3.54 -1.15 -8.86
CA LEU A 301 -2.37 -1.39 -9.70
C LEU A 301 -2.06 -2.88 -9.86
N ASP A 302 -2.39 -3.72 -8.88
CA ASP A 302 -2.14 -5.16 -8.93
C ASP A 302 -2.89 -5.88 -10.07
N PRO A 303 -4.15 -5.52 -10.41
CA PRO A 303 -4.81 -6.00 -11.63
C PRO A 303 -4.08 -5.66 -12.94
N ILE A 304 -3.43 -4.50 -12.99
CA ILE A 304 -2.61 -4.09 -14.15
C ILE A 304 -1.38 -5.00 -14.25
N LEU A 305 -0.78 -5.34 -13.12
CA LEU A 305 0.29 -6.32 -13.03
C LEU A 305 -0.18 -7.68 -13.57
N TYR A 306 -1.36 -8.19 -13.22
CA TYR A 306 -1.88 -9.45 -13.78
C TYR A 306 -2.09 -9.40 -15.30
N PHE A 307 -2.64 -8.28 -15.80
CA PHE A 307 -2.87 -8.06 -17.24
C PHE A 307 -1.58 -8.11 -18.05
N PHE A 308 -0.52 -7.46 -17.58
CA PHE A 308 0.76 -7.47 -18.29
C PHE A 308 1.57 -8.77 -18.07
N MET A 309 1.21 -9.57 -17.06
CA MET A 309 1.89 -10.82 -16.70
C MET A 309 1.36 -12.06 -17.43
N THR A 310 0.11 -12.07 -17.88
CA THR A 310 -0.52 -13.26 -18.48
C THR A 310 -1.12 -12.96 -19.84
N SER A 311 -0.54 -13.54 -20.89
CA SER A 311 -1.10 -13.50 -22.26
C SER A 311 -2.51 -14.09 -22.28
N GLU A 312 -2.76 -15.10 -21.43
CA GLU A 312 -4.07 -15.72 -21.25
C GLU A 312 -5.10 -14.74 -20.67
N PHE A 313 -4.69 -13.79 -19.82
CA PHE A 313 -5.58 -12.77 -19.27
C PHE A 313 -5.89 -11.69 -20.30
N GLN A 314 -4.91 -11.31 -21.13
CA GLN A 314 -5.10 -10.43 -22.28
C GLN A 314 -6.07 -11.04 -23.29
N ASP A 315 -5.92 -12.33 -23.58
CA ASP A 315 -6.80 -13.07 -24.50
C ASP A 315 -8.23 -13.22 -23.97
N GLN A 316 -8.42 -13.45 -22.66
CA GLN A 316 -9.75 -13.59 -22.09
C GLN A 316 -10.49 -12.25 -21.96
N ILE A 317 -9.78 -11.17 -21.63
CA ILE A 317 -10.36 -9.81 -21.61
C ILE A 317 -10.70 -9.35 -23.02
N SER A 318 -9.83 -9.60 -24.01
CA SER A 318 -10.13 -9.25 -25.41
C SER A 318 -11.30 -10.06 -25.97
N ARG A 319 -11.44 -11.34 -25.58
CA ARG A 319 -12.62 -12.17 -25.92
C ARG A 319 -13.90 -11.68 -25.24
N HIS A 320 -13.87 -11.34 -23.96
CA HIS A 320 -15.05 -10.80 -23.28
C HIS A 320 -15.44 -9.41 -23.77
N SER A 321 -14.47 -8.51 -23.99
CA SER A 321 -14.74 -7.18 -24.52
C SER A 321 -15.30 -7.25 -25.94
N SER A 322 -14.75 -8.12 -26.80
CA SER A 322 -15.29 -8.35 -28.14
C SER A 322 -16.68 -8.98 -28.14
N MET A 323 -16.97 -9.94 -27.23
CA MET A 323 -18.32 -10.49 -27.06
C MET A 323 -19.33 -9.43 -26.59
N VAL A 324 -18.94 -8.56 -25.64
CA VAL A 324 -19.80 -7.46 -25.14
C VAL A 324 -20.00 -6.38 -26.20
N ILE A 325 -18.98 -6.06 -27.00
CA ILE A 325 -19.11 -5.14 -28.13
C ILE A 325 -20.03 -5.73 -29.19
N ARG A 326 -19.87 -7.02 -29.50
CA ARG A 326 -20.70 -7.73 -30.48
C ARG A 326 -22.15 -7.83 -30.02
N SER A 327 -22.42 -8.12 -28.75
CA SER A 327 -23.78 -8.16 -28.21
C SER A 327 -24.44 -6.77 -28.20
N ARG A 328 -23.67 -5.71 -27.92
CA ARG A 328 -24.16 -4.32 -28.01
C ARG A 328 -24.44 -3.89 -29.44
N LEU A 329 -23.62 -4.29 -30.41
CA LEU A 329 -23.85 -4.03 -31.84
C LEU A 329 -25.12 -4.75 -32.32
N MET A 330 -25.28 -6.04 -31.99
CA MET A 330 -26.48 -6.81 -32.36
C MET A 330 -27.76 -6.27 -31.70
N SER A 331 -27.68 -5.81 -30.45
CA SER A 331 -28.81 -5.14 -29.78
C SER A 331 -29.19 -3.80 -30.43
N LYS A 332 -28.21 -3.08 -31.01
CA LYS A 332 -28.45 -1.80 -31.68
C LYS A 332 -29.07 -1.99 -33.07
N GLU A 333 -28.66 -3.03 -33.78
CA GLU A 333 -29.25 -3.48 -35.06
C GLU A 333 -30.69 -3.96 -34.90
N SER A 334 -30.96 -4.73 -33.83
CA SER A 334 -32.32 -5.19 -33.52
C SER A 334 -33.25 -4.02 -33.16
N ALA A 335 -32.75 -3.00 -32.45
CA ALA A 335 -33.52 -1.82 -32.10
C ALA A 335 -33.77 -0.85 -33.29
N SER A 336 -32.90 -0.84 -34.30
CA SER A 336 -33.15 -0.08 -35.55
C SER A 336 -34.16 -0.75 -36.45
N SER A 337 -34.18 -2.09 -36.50
CA SER A 337 -35.11 -2.87 -37.33
C SER A 337 -36.57 -2.86 -36.83
N ILE A 338 -36.84 -2.37 -35.61
CA ILE A 338 -38.20 -2.25 -35.04
C ILE A 338 -38.80 -0.85 -35.30
N LYS A 339 -38.00 0.10 -35.81
CA LYS A 339 -38.41 1.49 -36.07
C LYS A 339 -38.65 1.81 -37.55
N GLU A 340 -38.39 0.86 -38.45
CA GLU A 340 -38.92 0.82 -39.82
C GLU A 340 -40.18 -0.05 -39.83
#